data_AF-A0A4R5QDW0-F1
#
_entry.id   AF-A0A4R5QDW0-F1
#
_cell.length_a   1.000
_cell.length_b   1.000
_cell.length_c   1.000
_cell.angle_alpha   90.00
_cell.angle_beta   90.00
_cell.angle_gamma   90.00
#
_symmetry.space_group_name_H-M   'P 1'
#
loop_
_entity.id
_entity.type
_entity.pdbx_description
1 polymer ?
#
loop_
_entity_poly.entity_id
_entity_poly.type
_entity_poly.pdbx_seq_one_letter_code
_entity_poly.pdbx_strand_id
1 'polypeptide(L)' 'MPQRPDDAHEKARDLGEKALEDLAQGREKDADRHIEQAKRLDESALRELVQDLDEDAGASPDAVKDR' A
#
# COMPACT_ATOMS: atom_id res chain seq x y z
N MET A 1 -11.34 23.76 -5.60
CA MET A 1 -11.73 22.95 -4.44
C MET A 1 -10.45 22.55 -3.72
N PRO A 2 -10.26 22.86 -2.43
CA PRO A 2 -9.12 22.33 -1.69
C PRO A 2 -9.25 20.80 -1.67
N GLN A 3 -8.21 20.08 -2.11
CA GLN A 3 -8.14 18.63 -1.96
C GLN A 3 -8.19 18.34 -0.46
N ARG A 4 -9.17 17.54 -0.02
CA ARG A 4 -9.22 17.17 1.39
C ARG A 4 -8.01 16.29 1.68
N PRO A 5 -7.40 16.37 2.87
CA PRO A 5 -6.29 15.49 3.24
C PRO A 5 -6.65 14.01 3.02
N ASP A 6 -7.91 13.64 3.23
CA ASP A 6 -8.45 12.30 2.96
C ASP A 6 -8.31 11.89 1.48
N ASP A 7 -8.47 12.82 0.53
CA ASP A 7 -8.35 12.53 -0.92
C ASP A 7 -6.90 12.28 -1.35
N ALA A 8 -5.92 12.83 -0.64
CA ALA A 8 -4.51 12.63 -0.93
C ALA A 8 -4.05 11.27 -0.40
N HIS A 9 -4.52 10.92 0.79
CA HIS A 9 -4.26 9.64 1.44
C HIS A 9 -4.82 8.46 0.62
N GLU A 10 -6.10 8.53 0.22
CA GLU A 10 -6.75 7.50 -0.61
C GLU A 10 -6.00 7.31 -1.95
N LYS A 11 -5.61 8.39 -2.62
CA LYS A 11 -4.84 8.31 -3.87
C LYS A 11 -3.44 7.74 -3.68
N ALA A 12 -2.80 8.05 -2.57
CA ALA A 12 -1.50 7.50 -2.24
C ALA A 12 -1.59 5.97 -2.02
N ARG A 13 -2.67 5.52 -1.37
CA ARG A 13 -2.98 4.10 -1.21
C ARG A 13 -3.23 3.41 -2.55
N ASP A 14 -4.09 3.96 -3.41
CA ASP A 14 -4.36 3.44 -4.76
C ASP A 14 -3.09 3.29 -5.60
N LEU A 15 -2.17 4.26 -5.51
CA LEU A 15 -0.88 4.22 -6.20
C LEU A 15 0.03 3.14 -5.60
N GLY A 16 0.02 2.97 -4.28
CA GLY A 16 0.71 1.86 -3.61
C GLY A 16 0.21 0.50 -4.08
N GLU A 17 -1.10 0.30 -4.17
CA GLU A 17 -1.71 -0.95 -4.64
C GLU A 17 -1.36 -1.23 -6.12
N LYS A 18 -1.38 -0.22 -6.99
CA LYS A 18 -0.91 -0.35 -8.38
C LYS A 18 0.58 -0.69 -8.47
N ALA A 19 1.40 -0.14 -7.59
CA ALA A 19 2.81 -0.48 -7.56
C ALA A 19 3.03 -1.96 -7.22
N LEU A 20 2.24 -2.51 -6.30
CA LEU A 20 2.29 -3.95 -5.98
C LEU A 20 1.87 -4.80 -7.17
N GLU A 21 0.83 -4.39 -7.91
CA GLU A 21 0.42 -5.08 -9.15
C GLU A 21 1.53 -5.03 -10.21
N ASP A 22 2.17 -3.88 -10.40
CA ASP A 22 3.30 -3.72 -11.32
C ASP A 22 4.48 -4.61 -10.93
N LEU A 23 4.83 -4.70 -9.64
CA LEU A 23 5.86 -5.60 -9.13
C LEU A 23 5.51 -7.07 -9.42
N ALA A 24 4.27 -7.48 -9.17
CA ALA A 24 3.81 -8.84 -9.44
C ALA A 24 3.89 -9.20 -10.94
N GLN A 25 3.81 -8.20 -11.82
CA GLN A 25 3.90 -8.36 -13.28
C GLN A 25 5.32 -8.12 -13.83
N GLY A 26 6.32 -7.89 -12.96
CA GLY A 26 7.72 -7.65 -13.35
C GLY A 26 7.97 -6.26 -13.95
N ARG A 27 7.03 -5.32 -13.79
CA ARG A 27 7.12 -3.92 -14.24
C ARG A 27 7.73 -3.01 -13.16
N GLU A 28 8.93 -3.35 -12.68
CA GLU A 28 9.59 -2.65 -11.57
C GLU A 28 9.69 -1.13 -11.77
N LYS A 29 9.99 -0.68 -13.00
CA LYS A 29 10.09 0.76 -13.31
C LYS A 29 8.78 1.52 -13.15
N ASP A 30 7.65 0.87 -13.42
CA ASP A 30 6.32 1.49 -13.28
C ASP A 30 5.88 1.47 -11.81
N ALA A 31 6.21 0.39 -11.09
CA ALA A 31 6.04 0.33 -9.64
C ALA A 31 6.79 1.47 -8.93
N ASP A 32 8.07 1.69 -9.25
CA ASP A 32 8.87 2.78 -8.68
C ASP A 32 8.23 4.15 -8.92
N ARG A 33 7.67 4.37 -10.12
CA ARG A 33 6.97 5.62 -10.45
C ARG A 33 5.72 5.81 -9.59
N HIS A 34 4.92 4.76 -9.44
CA HIS A 34 3.71 4.82 -8.62
C HIS A 34 4.04 5.03 -7.13
N ILE A 35 5.09 4.37 -6.61
CA ILE A 35 5.58 4.58 -5.23
C ILE A 35 6.03 6.03 -5.02
N GLU A 36 6.81 6.59 -5.93
CA GLU A 36 7.29 7.96 -5.80
C GLU A 36 6.16 8.99 -5.92
N GLN A 37 5.13 8.71 -6.71
CA GLN A 37 3.92 9.54 -6.77
C GLN A 37 3.11 9.43 -5.47
N ALA A 38 2.95 8.23 -4.93
CA ALA A 38 2.25 8.00 -3.67
C ALA A 38 2.92 8.73 -2.51
N LYS A 39 4.26 8.63 -2.37
CA LYS A 39 5.03 9.34 -1.32
C LYS A 39 4.84 10.86 -1.36
N ARG A 40 4.72 11.44 -2.57
CA ARG A 40 4.49 12.88 -2.74
C ARG A 40 3.09 13.32 -2.32
N LEU A 41 2.12 12.41 -2.43
CA LEU A 41 0.76 12.66 -1.99
C LEU A 41 0.63 12.45 -0.48
N ASP A 42 0.99 11.25 0.00
CA ASP A 42 1.00 10.89 1.40
C ASP A 42 1.86 9.65 1.65
N GLU A 43 3.00 9.82 2.33
CA GLU A 43 3.87 8.71 2.72
C GLU A 43 3.20 7.78 3.76
N SER A 44 2.31 8.31 4.60
CA SER A 44 1.67 7.52 5.66
C SER A 44 0.75 6.45 5.08
N ALA A 45 0.06 6.73 3.97
CA ALA A 45 -0.77 5.76 3.26
C ALA A 45 0.01 4.52 2.78
N LEU A 46 1.27 4.70 2.34
CA LEU A 46 2.13 3.57 1.96
C LEU A 46 2.57 2.76 3.18
N ARG A 47 2.79 3.41 4.32
CA ARG A 47 3.16 2.72 5.57
C ARG A 47 2.00 1.91 6.13
N GLU A 48 0.77 2.42 6.02
CA GLU A 48 -0.43 1.67 6.36
C GLU A 48 -0.63 0.49 5.42
N LEU A 49 -0.48 0.69 4.11
CA LEU A 49 -0.57 -0.41 3.14
C LEU A 49 0.44 -1.54 3.44
N VAL A 50 1.68 -1.21 3.81
CA VAL A 50 2.68 -2.23 4.21
C VAL A 50 2.28 -2.92 5.51
N GLN A 51 1.75 -2.20 6.49
CA GLN A 51 1.24 -2.79 7.73
C GLN A 51 0.07 -3.73 7.46
N ASP A 52 -0.89 -3.31 6.63
CA ASP A 52 -2.04 -4.13 6.23
C ASP A 52 -1.55 -5.45 5.59
N LEU A 53 -0.52 -5.40 4.74
CA LEU A 53 0.08 -6.59 4.11
C LEU A 53 0.84 -7.47 5.10
N ASP A 54 1.57 -6.87 6.05
CA ASP A 54 2.28 -7.60 7.10
C ASP A 54 1.30 -8.25 8.09
N GLU A 55 0.16 -7.63 8.37
CA GLU A 55 -0.93 -8.21 9.17
C GLU A 55 -1.62 -9.37 8.43
N ASP A 56 -1.90 -9.21 7.13
CA ASP A 56 -2.44 -10.29 6.28
C ASP A 56 -1.44 -11.45 6.10
N ALA A 57 -0.15 -11.15 5.96
CA ALA A 57 0.91 -12.17 5.85
C ALA A 57 1.24 -12.80 7.23
N GLY A 58 1.01 -12.07 8.32
CA GLY A 58 1.23 -12.47 9.70
C GLY A 58 0.09 -13.31 10.29
N ALA A 59 -1.06 -13.40 9.60
CA ALA A 59 -2.14 -14.35 9.89
C ALA A 59 -1.70 -15.79 9.57
N SER A 60 -0.73 -16.28 10.33
CA SER A 60 -0.40 -17.69 10.37
C SER A 60 -1.65 -18.48 10.77
N PRO A 61 -1.96 -19.61 10.11
CA PRO A 61 -3.10 -20.49 10.45
C PRO A 61 -3.02 -21.12 11.87
N ASP A 62 -1.99 -20.80 12.67
CA ASP A 62 -1.84 -21.22 14.06
C ASP A 62 -2.52 -20.28 15.08
N ALA A 63 -3.31 -19.28 14.64
CA ALA A 63 -4.32 -18.64 15.51
C ALA A 63 -5.47 -19.59 15.91
N VAL A 64 -5.40 -20.87 15.52
CA VAL A 64 -6.25 -21.97 15.99
C VAL A 64 -5.44 -22.93 16.86
N LYS A 65 -4.92 -22.47 18.00
CA LYS A 65 -4.64 -23.37 19.13
C LYS A 65 -5.01 -22.73 20.47
N ASP A 66 -5.94 -23.42 21.14
CA ASP A 66 -6.25 -23.44 22.58
C ASP A 66 -6.87 -22.19 23.24
N ARG A 67 -8.22 -22.16 23.27
CA ARG A 67 -8.97 -22.58 24.48
C ARG A 67 -10.45 -22.84 24.22
#